data_AF-A0A381JBF6-F1
#
_entry.id   AF-A0A381JBF6-F1
#
_cell.length_a   1.000
_cell.length_b   1.000
_cell.length_c   1.000
_cell.angle_alpha   90.00
_cell.angle_beta   90.00
_cell.angle_gamma   90.00
#
_symmetry.space_group_name_H-M   'P 1'
#
loop_
_entity.id
_entity.type
_entity.pdbx_description
1 polymer ?
#
loop_
_entity_poly.entity_id
_entity_poly.type
_entity_poly.pdbx_seq_one_letter_code
_entity_poly.pdbx_strand_id
1 'polypeptide(L)'
;MGIINIGLLFITFYVQLYIAYKFKRYKFTININNFIIILSSSIVYYYLLKFNYLNDYKIIITTIFLMIILTLLLELNILSLIQTTFFITLIMVFSESLTAQIFINILRLNFKNLYANNIIFIFFNIAMLFNAAFIINLKEIFTGFLFSKFKINNFMMNTIFITNLMIIFLAIYFIAYKFFNNDAVFIVILSSVVCLILNLTFFHKNYILKIK
;
A
#
# COMPACT_ATOMS: atom_id res chain seq x y z
N MET A 1 1.54 -22.20 12.75
CA MET A 1 2.12 -20.95 12.20
C MET A 1 1.75 -20.71 10.74
N GLY A 2 1.95 -21.68 9.83
CA GLY A 2 1.67 -21.50 8.39
C GLY A 2 0.23 -21.07 8.07
N ILE A 3 -0.77 -21.73 8.67
CA ILE A 3 -2.20 -21.40 8.46
C ILE A 3 -2.53 -19.96 8.90
N ILE A 4 -1.97 -19.51 10.02
CA ILE A 4 -2.19 -18.14 10.53
C ILE A 4 -1.58 -17.11 9.55
N ASN A 5 -0.38 -17.37 9.03
CA ASN A 5 0.25 -16.48 8.06
C ASN A 5 -0.52 -16.44 6.73
N ILE A 6 -1.05 -17.57 6.26
CA ILE A 6 -1.93 -17.62 5.09
C ILE A 6 -3.21 -16.82 5.36
N GLY A 7 -3.80 -16.94 6.55
CA GLY A 7 -4.96 -16.14 6.96
C GLY A 7 -4.68 -14.64 6.98
N LEU A 8 -3.54 -14.21 7.53
CA LEU A 8 -3.12 -12.81 7.51
C LEU A 8 -2.89 -12.30 6.08
N LEU A 9 -2.29 -13.10 5.20
CA LEU A 9 -2.10 -12.77 3.79
C LEU A 9 -3.43 -12.64 3.06
N PHE A 10 -4.37 -13.54 3.35
CA PHE A 10 -5.73 -13.49 2.81
C PHE A 10 -6.42 -12.18 3.18
N ILE A 11 -6.40 -11.80 4.47
CA ILE A 11 -6.95 -10.52 4.92
C ILE A 11 -6.20 -9.35 4.27
N THR A 12 -4.88 -9.44 4.12
CA THR A 12 -4.06 -8.41 3.49
C THR A 12 -4.49 -8.13 2.05
N PHE A 13 -4.72 -9.17 1.24
CA PHE A 13 -5.22 -8.98 -0.13
C PHE A 13 -6.61 -8.36 -0.16
N TYR A 14 -7.50 -8.71 0.78
CA TYR A 14 -8.81 -8.05 0.90
C TYR A 14 -8.70 -6.57 1.26
N VAL A 15 -7.79 -6.19 2.17
CA VAL A 15 -7.54 -4.78 2.49
C VAL A 15 -6.96 -4.04 1.29
N GLN A 16 -6.07 -4.66 0.53
CA GLN A 16 -5.54 -4.10 -0.71
C GLN A 16 -6.62 -3.89 -1.77
N LEU A 17 -7.56 -4.84 -1.91
CA LEU A 17 -8.74 -4.69 -2.76
C LEU A 17 -9.69 -3.59 -2.28
N TYR A 18 -9.87 -3.46 -0.96
CA TYR A 18 -10.64 -2.37 -0.36
C TYR A 18 -10.01 -1.00 -0.67
N ILE A 19 -8.68 -0.90 -0.59
CA ILE A 19 -7.94 0.30 -0.99
C ILE A 19 -8.15 0.56 -2.48
N ALA A 20 -8.08 -0.46 -3.34
CA ALA A 20 -8.35 -0.33 -4.78
C ALA A 20 -9.75 0.21 -5.06
N TYR A 21 -10.76 -0.36 -4.39
CA TYR A 21 -12.16 0.07 -4.44
C TYR A 21 -12.29 1.55 -4.09
N LYS A 22 -11.75 1.98 -2.94
CA LYS A 22 -11.81 3.38 -2.48
C LYS A 22 -10.98 4.32 -3.35
N PHE A 23 -9.90 3.81 -3.94
CA PHE A 23 -8.99 4.64 -4.73
C PHE A 23 -9.56 5.02 -6.10
N LYS A 24 -10.23 4.08 -6.78
CA LYS A 24 -10.73 4.25 -8.15
C LYS A 24 -12.25 4.09 -8.31
N ARG A 25 -12.98 3.84 -7.21
CA ARG A 25 -14.43 3.55 -7.19
C ARG A 25 -14.83 2.32 -8.00
N TYR A 26 -13.92 1.35 -8.15
CA TYR A 26 -14.24 0.09 -8.80
C TYR A 26 -15.19 -0.71 -7.92
N LYS A 27 -16.32 -1.18 -8.43
CA LYS A 27 -17.25 -2.03 -7.67
C LYS A 27 -16.67 -3.43 -7.56
N PHE A 28 -16.30 -3.83 -6.34
CA PHE A 28 -15.91 -5.19 -6.04
C PHE A 28 -17.05 -5.89 -5.31
N THR A 29 -17.45 -7.07 -5.77
CA THR A 29 -18.44 -7.92 -5.10
C THR A 29 -17.72 -9.10 -4.44
N ILE A 30 -18.06 -9.36 -3.18
CA ILE A 30 -17.56 -10.56 -2.49
C ILE A 30 -18.43 -11.72 -2.95
N ASN A 31 -17.88 -12.55 -3.85
CA ASN A 31 -18.50 -13.79 -4.30
C ASN A 31 -17.56 -14.97 -4.01
N ILE A 32 -18.08 -16.19 -4.13
CA ILE A 32 -17.33 -17.43 -3.84
C ILE A 32 -16.11 -17.56 -4.76
N ASN A 33 -16.24 -17.19 -6.04
CA ASN A 33 -15.12 -17.28 -7.00
C ASN A 33 -13.96 -16.37 -6.60
N ASN A 34 -14.25 -15.11 -6.24
CA ASN A 34 -13.26 -14.13 -5.80
C ASN A 34 -12.60 -14.58 -4.49
N PHE A 35 -13.38 -15.16 -3.57
CA PHE A 35 -12.85 -15.76 -2.35
C PHE A 35 -11.83 -16.86 -2.65
N ILE A 36 -12.15 -17.79 -3.56
CA ILE A 36 -11.25 -18.88 -3.96
C ILE A 36 -10.00 -18.35 -4.64
N ILE A 37 -10.12 -17.34 -5.51
CA ILE A 37 -8.97 -16.71 -6.18
C ILE A 37 -8.02 -16.09 -5.16
N ILE A 38 -8.55 -15.35 -4.18
CA ILE A 38 -7.72 -14.69 -3.17
C ILE A 38 -7.08 -15.73 -2.24
N LEU A 39 -7.84 -16.74 -1.81
CA LEU A 39 -7.34 -17.81 -0.95
C LEU A 39 -6.23 -18.61 -1.64
N SER A 40 -6.43 -19.02 -2.89
CA SER A 40 -5.41 -19.73 -3.66
C SER A 40 -4.17 -18.86 -3.87
N SER A 41 -4.35 -17.57 -4.17
CA SER A 41 -3.25 -16.60 -4.27
C SER A 41 -2.46 -16.48 -2.97
N SER A 42 -3.12 -16.44 -1.80
CA SER A 42 -2.45 -16.40 -0.49
C SER A 42 -1.63 -17.65 -0.21
N ILE A 43 -2.15 -18.83 -0.56
CA ILE A 43 -1.44 -20.09 -0.39
C ILE A 43 -0.19 -20.12 -1.28
N VAL A 44 -0.36 -19.84 -2.58
CA VAL A 44 0.75 -19.85 -3.55
C VAL A 44 1.82 -18.82 -3.18
N TYR A 45 1.41 -17.60 -2.80
CA TYR A 45 2.33 -16.55 -2.34
C TYR A 45 3.13 -16.99 -1.11
N TYR A 46 2.48 -17.60 -0.12
CA TYR A 46 3.15 -18.06 1.10
C TYR A 46 4.24 -19.07 0.80
N TYR A 47 3.99 -20.03 -0.11
CA TYR A 47 5.00 -21.01 -0.50
C TYR A 47 6.11 -20.40 -1.36
N LEU A 48 5.79 -19.46 -2.26
CA LEU A 48 6.79 -18.74 -3.07
C LEU A 48 7.80 -17.98 -2.21
N LEU A 49 7.35 -17.25 -1.20
CA LEU A 49 8.26 -16.52 -0.29
C LEU A 49 9.15 -17.44 0.55
N LYS A 50 8.74 -18.69 0.75
CA LYS A 50 9.52 -19.67 1.52
C LYS A 50 10.74 -20.19 0.76
N PHE A 51 10.82 -19.96 -0.55
CA PHE A 51 12.05 -20.20 -1.31
C PHE A 51 13.07 -19.11 -0.97
N ASN A 52 14.18 -19.50 -0.34
CA ASN A 52 15.18 -18.60 0.27
C ASN A 52 15.65 -17.45 -0.63
N TYR A 53 15.67 -17.63 -1.96
CA TYR A 53 16.13 -16.59 -2.90
C TYR A 53 15.09 -15.51 -3.22
N LEU A 54 13.82 -15.74 -2.90
CA LEU A 54 12.71 -14.87 -3.28
C LEU A 54 12.28 -13.91 -2.17
N ASN A 55 12.74 -14.14 -0.94
CA ASN A 55 12.34 -13.32 0.21
C ASN A 55 12.89 -11.88 0.11
N ASP A 56 14.07 -11.70 -0.48
CA ASP A 56 14.65 -10.37 -0.74
C ASP A 56 13.84 -9.57 -1.77
N TYR A 57 13.08 -10.27 -2.64
CA TYR A 57 12.21 -9.69 -3.65
C TYR A 57 10.75 -9.60 -3.21
N LYS A 58 10.46 -9.70 -1.90
CA LYS A 58 9.11 -9.75 -1.35
C LYS A 58 8.21 -8.63 -1.87
N ILE A 59 8.70 -7.38 -1.95
CA ILE A 59 7.91 -6.25 -2.46
C ILE A 59 7.50 -6.48 -3.91
N ILE A 60 8.44 -6.90 -4.76
CA ILE A 60 8.20 -7.16 -6.18
C ILE A 60 7.19 -8.31 -6.36
N ILE A 61 7.36 -9.39 -5.60
CA ILE A 61 6.43 -10.54 -5.65
C ILE A 61 5.04 -10.11 -5.20
N THR A 62 4.95 -9.28 -4.16
CA THR A 62 3.66 -8.75 -3.67
C THR A 62 2.99 -7.87 -4.73
N THR A 63 3.75 -7.03 -5.43
CA THR A 63 3.20 -6.24 -6.55
C THR A 63 2.67 -7.12 -7.68
N ILE A 64 3.39 -8.18 -8.05
CA ILE A 64 2.98 -9.10 -9.12
C ILE A 64 1.67 -9.81 -8.74
N PHE A 65 1.59 -10.36 -7.52
CA PHE A 65 0.37 -11.02 -7.04
C PHE A 65 -0.81 -10.07 -7.01
N LEU A 66 -0.61 -8.83 -6.54
CA LEU A 66 -1.67 -7.83 -6.53
C LEU A 66 -2.11 -7.46 -7.96
N MET A 67 -1.18 -7.35 -8.91
CA MET A 67 -1.52 -7.11 -10.32
C MET A 67 -2.36 -8.25 -10.88
N ILE A 68 -2.00 -9.51 -10.62
CA ILE A 68 -2.76 -10.69 -11.06
C ILE A 68 -4.18 -10.66 -10.48
N ILE A 69 -4.29 -10.47 -9.16
CA ILE A 69 -5.58 -10.40 -8.46
C ILE A 69 -6.46 -9.28 -9.03
N LEU A 70 -5.93 -8.07 -9.21
CA LEU A 70 -6.71 -6.95 -9.76
C LEU A 70 -7.10 -7.17 -11.22
N THR A 71 -6.25 -7.82 -12.02
CA THR A 71 -6.56 -8.11 -13.42
C THR A 71 -7.71 -9.10 -13.52
N LEU A 72 -7.66 -10.18 -12.73
CA LEU A 72 -8.69 -11.21 -12.70
C LEU A 72 -10.03 -10.70 -12.16
N LEU A 73 -10.00 -9.76 -11.22
CA LEU A 73 -11.19 -9.32 -10.51
C LEU A 73 -11.86 -8.07 -11.09
N LEU A 74 -11.10 -7.18 -11.75
CA LEU A 74 -11.56 -5.84 -12.12
C LEU A 74 -11.35 -5.48 -13.59
N GLU A 75 -10.84 -6.39 -14.43
CA GLU A 75 -10.65 -6.20 -15.88
C GLU A 75 -10.02 -4.84 -16.25
N LEU A 76 -8.99 -4.45 -15.50
CA LEU A 76 -8.37 -3.13 -15.65
C LEU A 76 -7.41 -3.08 -16.84
N ASN A 77 -7.46 -1.99 -17.61
CA ASN A 77 -6.41 -1.67 -18.57
C ASN A 77 -5.03 -1.60 -17.87
N ILE A 78 -3.98 -2.08 -18.54
CA ILE A 78 -2.61 -2.22 -18.01
C ILE A 78 -2.11 -0.95 -17.31
N LEU A 79 -2.36 0.23 -17.87
CA LEU A 79 -1.93 1.49 -17.26
C LEU A 79 -2.66 1.77 -15.93
N SER A 80 -3.97 1.52 -15.87
CA SER A 80 -4.74 1.66 -14.63
C SER A 80 -4.33 0.61 -13.61
N LEU A 81 -4.00 -0.59 -14.06
CA LEU A 81 -3.53 -1.69 -13.23
C LEU A 81 -2.23 -1.29 -12.53
N ILE A 82 -1.20 -0.92 -13.29
CA ILE A 82 0.12 -0.48 -12.78
C ILE A 82 -0.04 0.70 -11.82
N GLN A 83 -0.85 1.68 -12.20
CA GLN A 83 -1.08 2.85 -11.36
C GLN A 83 -1.73 2.47 -10.02
N THR A 84 -2.76 1.62 -10.07
CA THR A 84 -3.53 1.23 -8.88
C THR A 84 -2.68 0.37 -7.95
N THR A 85 -1.90 -0.58 -8.47
CA THR A 85 -1.00 -1.40 -7.67
C THR A 85 0.08 -0.57 -7.00
N PHE A 86 0.72 0.33 -7.74
CA PHE A 86 1.73 1.23 -7.20
C PHE A 86 1.22 2.00 -5.98
N PHE A 87 0.01 2.59 -6.08
CA PHE A 87 -0.56 3.35 -4.97
C PHE A 87 -0.99 2.48 -3.79
N ILE A 88 -1.52 1.29 -4.04
CA ILE A 88 -1.83 0.35 -2.97
C ILE A 88 -0.55 -0.02 -2.23
N THR A 89 0.53 -0.36 -2.94
CA THR A 89 1.81 -0.68 -2.29
C THR A 89 2.38 0.49 -1.50
N LEU A 90 2.25 1.72 -2.02
CA LEU A 90 2.71 2.91 -1.32
C LEU A 90 1.93 3.12 0.00
N ILE A 91 0.61 2.98 -0.01
CA ILE A 91 -0.22 3.07 1.20
C ILE A 91 0.15 1.96 2.20
N MET A 92 0.38 0.73 1.72
CA MET A 92 0.75 -0.39 2.58
C MET A 92 2.11 -0.19 3.24
N VAL A 93 3.13 0.23 2.48
CA VAL A 93 4.48 0.54 3.01
C VAL A 93 4.42 1.70 4.02
N PHE A 94 3.66 2.75 3.69
CA PHE A 94 3.45 3.87 4.60
C PHE A 94 2.78 3.41 5.90
N SER A 95 1.75 2.57 5.80
CA SER A 95 1.07 2.01 6.98
C SER A 95 2.02 1.17 7.84
N GLU A 96 2.80 0.29 7.22
CA GLU A 96 3.81 -0.55 7.90
C GLU A 96 4.79 0.32 8.68
N SER A 97 5.33 1.36 8.04
CA SER A 97 6.29 2.27 8.66
C SER A 97 5.71 3.01 9.88
N LEU A 98 4.47 3.52 9.78
CA LEU A 98 3.78 4.18 10.88
C LEU A 98 3.55 3.22 12.05
N THR A 99 3.09 2.00 11.76
CA THR A 99 2.89 1.00 12.80
C THR A 99 4.19 0.57 13.46
N ALA A 100 5.27 0.43 12.70
CA ALA A 100 6.59 0.14 13.25
C ALA A 100 7.02 1.22 14.24
N GLN A 101 6.89 2.49 13.85
CA GLN A 101 7.23 3.61 14.74
C GLN A 101 6.40 3.62 16.02
N ILE A 102 5.09 3.32 15.96
CA ILE A 102 4.24 3.23 17.16
C ILE A 102 4.73 2.11 18.08
N PHE A 103 4.98 0.91 17.54
CA PHE A 103 5.42 -0.24 18.33
C PHE A 103 6.81 -0.03 18.96
N ILE A 104 7.72 0.61 18.24
CA ILE A 104 9.10 0.83 18.70
C ILE A 104 9.18 2.00 19.67
N ASN A 105 8.59 3.15 19.32
CA ASN A 105 8.79 4.38 20.07
C ASN A 105 7.80 4.55 21.21
N ILE A 106 6.52 4.20 21.00
CA ILE A 106 5.47 4.38 22.02
C ILE A 106 5.42 3.16 22.94
N LEU A 107 5.34 1.96 22.36
CA LEU A 107 5.27 0.71 23.14
C LEU A 107 6.66 0.21 23.60
N ARG A 108 7.74 0.87 23.16
CA ARG A 108 9.14 0.53 23.52
C ARG A 108 9.50 -0.93 23.23
N LEU A 109 8.90 -1.51 22.18
CA LEU A 109 9.20 -2.88 21.76
C LEU A 109 10.44 -2.90 20.87
N ASN A 110 11.39 -3.79 21.19
CA ASN A 110 12.55 -3.99 20.36
C ASN A 110 12.19 -4.77 19.08
N PHE A 111 12.76 -4.41 17.92
CA PHE A 111 12.52 -5.10 16.64
C PHE A 111 12.71 -6.61 16.72
N LYS A 112 13.75 -7.08 17.43
CA LYS A 112 14.00 -8.51 17.63
C LYS A 112 12.82 -9.20 18.32
N ASN A 113 12.21 -8.56 19.32
CA ASN A 113 11.05 -9.11 20.02
C ASN A 113 9.79 -9.06 19.16
N LEU A 114 9.67 -8.06 18.29
CA LEU A 114 8.54 -7.91 17.36
C LEU A 114 8.49 -9.09 16.37
N TYR A 115 9.63 -9.52 15.84
CA TYR A 115 9.70 -10.65 14.92
C TYR A 115 9.80 -12.02 15.61
N ALA A 116 10.38 -12.10 16.81
CA ALA A 116 10.51 -13.35 17.54
C ALA A 116 9.21 -13.78 18.25
N ASN A 117 8.36 -12.83 18.65
CA ASN A 117 7.10 -13.12 19.33
C ASN A 117 5.93 -13.14 18.35
N ASN A 118 5.45 -14.34 18.06
CA ASN A 118 4.33 -14.62 17.16
C ASN A 118 3.06 -13.80 17.47
N ILE A 119 2.74 -13.58 18.74
CA ILE A 119 1.53 -12.86 19.15
C ILE A 119 1.67 -11.37 18.82
N ILE A 120 2.81 -10.78 19.17
CA ILE A 120 3.11 -9.37 18.89
C ILE A 120 3.14 -9.14 17.37
N PHE A 121 3.71 -10.07 16.61
CA PHE A 121 3.73 -10.03 15.16
C PHE A 121 2.32 -10.04 14.54
N ILE A 122 1.39 -10.86 15.08
CA ILE A 122 -0.01 -10.85 14.63
C ILE A 122 -0.66 -9.49 14.89
N PHE A 123 -0.51 -8.95 16.11
CA PHE A 123 -1.06 -7.62 16.45
C PHE A 123 -0.48 -6.51 15.58
N PHE A 124 0.82 -6.56 15.29
CA PHE A 124 1.48 -5.64 14.38
C PHE A 124 0.84 -5.64 12.99
N ASN A 125 0.63 -6.83 12.40
CA ASN A 125 0.01 -6.95 11.08
C ASN A 125 -1.44 -6.46 11.09
N ILE A 126 -2.22 -6.78 12.13
CA ILE A 126 -3.60 -6.30 12.27
C ILE A 126 -3.63 -4.77 12.35
N ALA A 127 -2.79 -4.16 13.20
CA ALA A 127 -2.70 -2.71 13.32
C ALA A 127 -2.30 -2.05 12.00
N MET A 128 -1.36 -2.65 11.25
CA MET A 128 -0.93 -2.18 9.93
C MET A 128 -2.11 -2.20 8.94
N LEU A 129 -2.92 -3.23 8.94
CA LEU A 129 -4.09 -3.33 8.06
C LEU A 129 -5.15 -2.28 8.40
N PHE A 130 -5.41 -2.05 9.70
CA PHE A 130 -6.31 -0.99 10.15
C PHE A 130 -5.81 0.40 9.75
N ASN A 131 -4.52 0.69 9.94
CA ASN A 131 -3.94 1.96 9.53
C ASN A 131 -4.06 2.18 8.02
N ALA A 132 -3.82 1.15 7.20
CA ALA A 132 -3.93 1.26 5.75
C ALA A 132 -5.38 1.60 5.31
N ALA A 133 -6.37 0.94 5.92
CA ALA A 133 -7.79 1.23 5.70
C ALA A 133 -8.17 2.66 6.18
N PHE A 134 -7.61 3.10 7.32
CA PHE A 134 -7.83 4.45 7.82
C PHE A 134 -7.26 5.52 6.88
N ILE A 135 -6.04 5.34 6.38
CA ILE A 135 -5.40 6.25 5.43
C ILE A 135 -6.24 6.43 4.16
N ILE A 136 -6.75 5.34 3.58
CA ILE A 136 -7.56 5.46 2.36
C ILE A 136 -8.95 6.07 2.65
N ASN A 137 -9.50 5.91 3.85
CA ASN A 137 -10.75 6.57 4.23
C ASN A 137 -10.53 8.08 4.45
N LEU A 138 -9.38 8.50 4.98
CA LEU A 138 -9.02 9.92 5.07
C LEU A 138 -9.00 10.57 3.69
N LYS A 139 -8.56 9.85 2.64
CA LYS A 139 -8.66 10.32 1.26
C LYS A 139 -10.08 10.76 0.92
N GLU A 140 -11.09 9.94 1.21
CA GLU A 140 -12.46 10.26 0.83
C GLU A 140 -12.93 11.55 1.49
N ILE A 141 -12.60 11.76 2.77
CA ILE A 141 -12.91 12.98 3.52
C ILE A 141 -12.22 14.20 2.86
N PHE A 142 -10.91 14.10 2.61
CA PHE A 142 -10.15 15.16 1.93
C PHE A 142 -10.69 15.44 0.53
N THR A 143 -11.07 14.40 -0.22
CA THR A 143 -11.60 14.56 -1.57
C THR A 143 -12.98 15.17 -1.59
N GLY A 144 -13.89 14.79 -0.67
CA GLY A 144 -15.20 15.41 -0.53
C GLY A 144 -15.09 16.91 -0.22
N PHE A 145 -14.19 17.27 0.69
CA PHE A 145 -13.91 18.67 1.00
C PHE A 145 -13.38 19.45 -0.21
N LEU A 146 -12.40 18.91 -0.93
CA LEU A 146 -11.81 19.59 -2.08
C LEU A 146 -12.74 19.66 -3.29
N PHE A 147 -13.52 18.60 -3.59
CA PHE A 147 -14.54 18.63 -4.64
C PHE A 147 -15.64 19.65 -4.37
N SER A 148 -16.02 19.84 -3.10
CA SER A 148 -17.03 20.84 -2.72
C SER A 148 -16.57 22.28 -3.00
N LYS A 149 -15.26 22.53 -3.01
CA LYS A 149 -14.67 23.87 -3.18
C LYS A 149 -14.05 24.11 -4.55
N PHE A 150 -13.51 23.07 -5.18
CA PHE A 150 -12.77 23.14 -6.43
C PHE A 150 -13.26 22.02 -7.34
N LYS A 151 -13.77 22.33 -8.54
CA LYS A 151 -14.22 21.36 -9.56
C LYS A 151 -13.05 20.55 -10.15
N ILE A 152 -12.30 19.84 -9.31
CA ILE A 152 -11.10 19.08 -9.66
C ILE A 152 -11.52 17.69 -10.14
N ASN A 153 -10.84 17.12 -11.13
CA ASN A 153 -11.13 15.75 -11.57
C ASN A 153 -10.60 14.69 -10.55
N ASN A 154 -11.27 13.53 -10.45
CA ASN A 154 -10.88 12.40 -9.60
C ASN A 154 -9.41 11.99 -9.76
N PHE A 155 -8.89 12.04 -10.98
CA PHE A 155 -7.48 11.72 -11.23
C PHE A 155 -6.52 12.72 -10.58
N MET A 156 -6.78 14.03 -10.72
CA MET A 156 -5.97 15.08 -10.12
C MET A 156 -6.05 15.04 -8.58
N MET A 157 -7.23 14.72 -8.06
CA MET A 157 -7.43 14.48 -6.63
C MET A 157 -6.64 13.30 -6.09
N ASN A 158 -6.61 12.19 -6.83
CA ASN A 158 -5.78 11.03 -6.48
C ASN A 158 -4.30 11.44 -6.43
N THR A 159 -3.80 12.12 -7.46
CA THR A 159 -2.42 12.59 -7.49
C THR A 159 -2.11 13.50 -6.30
N ILE A 160 -2.92 14.53 -6.05
CA ILE A 160 -2.75 15.45 -4.90
C ILE A 160 -2.70 14.70 -3.57
N PHE A 161 -3.61 13.75 -3.38
CA PHE A 161 -3.65 12.95 -2.15
C PHE A 161 -2.36 12.15 -1.94
N ILE A 162 -1.84 11.51 -2.99
CA ILE A 162 -0.60 10.74 -2.88
C ILE A 162 0.61 11.66 -2.69
N THR A 163 0.65 12.79 -3.39
CA THR A 163 1.71 13.81 -3.18
C THR A 163 1.75 14.26 -1.72
N ASN A 164 0.58 14.52 -1.12
CA ASN A 164 0.48 14.90 0.29
C ASN A 164 0.89 13.76 1.24
N LEU A 165 0.48 12.53 0.95
CA LEU A 165 0.94 11.35 1.71
C LEU A 165 2.47 11.21 1.68
N MET A 166 3.08 11.45 0.52
CA MET A 166 4.54 11.39 0.38
C MET A 166 5.26 12.51 1.12
N ILE A 167 4.69 13.72 1.13
CA ILE A 167 5.21 14.84 1.94
C ILE A 167 5.12 14.51 3.43
N ILE A 168 3.99 13.94 3.88
CA ILE A 168 3.82 13.50 5.27
C ILE A 168 4.82 12.40 5.61
N PHE A 169 5.05 11.44 4.70
CA PHE A 169 6.04 10.39 4.88
C PHE A 169 7.45 10.94 5.03
N LEU A 170 7.85 11.87 4.16
CA LEU A 170 9.11 12.60 4.27
C LEU A 170 9.21 13.32 5.62
N ALA A 171 8.16 14.03 6.05
CA ALA A 171 8.16 14.76 7.30
C ALA A 171 8.32 13.84 8.52
N ILE A 172 7.54 12.76 8.58
CA ILE A 172 7.64 11.73 9.64
C ILE A 172 9.03 11.11 9.65
N TYR A 173 9.59 10.86 8.46
CA TYR A 173 10.93 10.32 8.31
C TYR A 173 12.01 11.29 8.82
N PHE A 174 11.93 12.58 8.48
CA PHE A 174 12.85 13.60 8.99
C PHE A 174 12.74 13.79 10.51
N ILE A 175 11.54 13.69 11.08
CA ILE A 175 11.34 13.73 12.53
C ILE A 175 12.00 12.52 13.21
N ALA A 176 11.96 11.35 12.55
CA ALA A 176 12.58 10.12 13.04
C ALA A 176 14.06 9.94 12.61
N TYR A 177 14.63 10.88 11.85
CA TYR A 177 15.98 10.78 11.24
C TYR A 177 17.09 10.45 12.24
N LYS A 178 17.00 10.95 13.47
CA LYS A 178 17.98 10.67 14.54
C LYS A 178 18.09 9.19 14.90
N PHE A 179 17.13 8.37 14.51
CA PHE A 179 17.07 6.93 14.82
C PHE A 179 17.44 6.03 13.63
N PHE A 180 17.74 6.59 12.45
CA PHE A 180 18.03 5.82 11.24
C PHE A 180 19.46 6.02 10.74
N ASN A 181 20.04 4.98 10.13
CA ASN A 181 21.35 5.05 9.46
C ASN A 181 21.26 5.93 8.19
N ASN A 182 22.36 6.62 7.86
CA ASN A 182 22.44 7.52 6.70
C ASN A 182 22.03 6.87 5.35
N ASP A 183 22.29 5.58 5.16
CA ASP A 183 21.91 4.87 3.94
C ASP A 183 20.38 4.71 3.80
N ALA A 184 19.69 4.49 4.92
CA ALA A 184 18.22 4.43 4.93
C ALA A 184 17.61 5.78 4.56
N VAL A 185 18.29 6.88 4.91
CA VAL A 185 17.87 8.26 4.64
C VAL A 185 17.95 8.55 3.17
N PHE A 186 19.07 8.17 2.55
CA PHE A 186 19.26 8.30 1.12
C PHE A 186 18.19 7.51 0.34
N ILE A 187 17.89 6.27 0.74
CA ILE A 187 16.88 5.42 0.07
C ILE A 187 15.46 6.00 0.18
N VAL A 188 15.08 6.54 1.35
CA VAL A 188 13.75 7.14 1.54
C VAL A 188 13.61 8.44 0.74
N ILE A 189 14.63 9.30 0.73
CA ILE A 189 14.63 10.50 -0.09
C ILE A 189 14.57 10.12 -1.57
N LEU A 190 15.40 9.20 -2.03
CA LEU A 190 15.43 8.75 -3.43
C LEU A 190 14.07 8.17 -3.86
N SER A 191 13.49 7.27 -3.06
CA SER A 191 12.19 6.66 -3.36
C SER A 191 11.06 7.69 -3.36
N SER A 192 11.09 8.68 -2.46
CA SER A 192 10.10 9.76 -2.44
C SER A 192 10.18 10.67 -3.68
N VAL A 193 11.39 11.02 -4.12
CA VAL A 193 11.64 11.80 -5.33
C VAL A 193 11.19 11.01 -6.57
N VAL A 194 11.53 9.73 -6.66
CA VAL A 194 11.09 8.85 -7.77
C VAL A 194 9.56 8.77 -7.82
N CYS A 195 8.90 8.64 -6.67
CA CYS A 195 7.43 8.62 -6.61
C CYS A 195 6.80 9.96 -7.02
N LEU A 196 7.42 11.10 -6.64
CA LEU A 196 6.97 12.43 -7.09
C LEU A 196 7.11 12.58 -8.61
N ILE A 197 8.23 12.14 -9.19
CA ILE A 197 8.47 12.15 -10.64
C ILE A 197 7.44 11.27 -11.36
N LEU A 198 7.17 10.06 -10.85
CA LEU A 198 6.14 9.17 -11.40
C LEU A 198 4.75 9.81 -11.33
N ASN A 199 4.39 10.44 -10.21
CA ASN A 199 3.13 11.16 -10.08
C ASN A 199 3.01 12.32 -11.07
N LEU A 200 4.07 13.11 -11.24
CA LEU A 200 4.12 14.23 -12.20
C LEU A 200 4.03 13.76 -13.65
N THR A 201 4.70 12.66 -14.00
CA THR A 201 4.62 12.08 -15.35
C THR A 201 3.23 11.53 -15.66
N PHE A 202 2.59 10.83 -14.72
CA PHE A 202 1.19 10.43 -14.87
C PHE A 202 0.26 11.64 -14.98
N PHE A 203 0.54 12.69 -14.20
CA PHE A 203 -0.24 13.93 -14.25
C PHE A 203 -0.18 14.59 -15.62
N HIS A 204 1.04 14.75 -16.15
CA HIS A 204 1.28 15.34 -17.46
C HIS A 204 0.64 14.51 -18.59
N LYS A 205 0.77 13.18 -18.55
CA LYS A 205 0.18 12.30 -19.57
C LYS A 205 -1.35 12.41 -19.62
N ASN A 206 -2.01 12.46 -18.47
CA ASN A 206 -3.47 12.59 -18.44
C ASN A 206 -3.96 13.99 -18.81
N TYR A 207 -3.13 15.02 -18.63
CA TYR A 207 -3.40 16.35 -19.20
C TYR A 207 -3.36 16.31 -20.73
N ILE A 208 -2.32 15.70 -21.32
CA ILE A 208 -2.18 15.56 -22.79
C ILE A 208 -3.35 14.78 -23.39
N LEU A 209 -3.78 13.68 -22.75
CA LEU A 209 -4.89 12.84 -23.23
C LEU A 209 -6.27 13.52 -23.15
N LYS A 210 -6.42 14.60 -22.37
CA LYS A 210 -7.67 15.37 -22.26
C LYS A 210 -7.80 16.48 -23.32
N ILE A 211 -6.71 16.81 -24.00
CA ILE A 211 -6.66 17.90 -25.00
C ILE A 211 -6.90 17.37 -26.42
N LYS A 212 -6.93 16.05 -26.59
CA LYS A 212 -7.46 15.37 -27.79
C LYS A 212 -8.94 15.05 -27.59
#